data_AF-A0A9D6DQB5-F1
#
_entry.id   AF-A0A9D6DQB5-F1
#
_cell.length_a   1.000
_cell.length_b   1.000
_cell.length_c   1.000
_cell.angle_alpha   90.00
_cell.angle_beta   90.00
_cell.angle_gamma   90.00
#
_symmetry.space_group_name_H-M   'P 1'
#
loop_
_entity.id
_entity.type
_entity.pdbx_description
1 polymer ?
#
loop_
_entity_poly.entity_id
_entity_poly.type
_entity_poly.pdbx_seq_one_letter_code
_entity_poly.pdbx_strand_id
1 'polypeptide(L)' 'MFTNKTFNKTGEKQESAETVFAVGSLVKEAGEYICVPCGRKQYFEKGAMFTSCFSCMANKKYEDDRFFQDLELWEKVKTA' A
#
# COMPACT_ATOMS: atom_id res chain seq x y z
N MET A 1 -34.39 -26.58 -23.31
CA MET A 1 -33.92 -25.19 -23.14
C MET A 1 -32.48 -25.24 -22.68
N PHE A 2 -31.64 -24.42 -23.31
CA PHE A 2 -30.19 -24.59 -23.41
C PHE A 2 -29.43 -24.18 -22.13
N THR A 3 -28.59 -25.11 -21.67
CA THR A 3 -27.25 -25.01 -21.04
C THR A 3 -26.90 -23.88 -20.05
N ASN A 4 -26.57 -24.34 -18.84
CA ASN A 4 -25.49 -23.92 -17.93
C ASN A 4 -24.79 -22.57 -18.20
N LYS A 5 -24.93 -21.65 -17.24
CA LYS A 5 -23.98 -20.55 -17.02
C LYS A 5 -23.14 -20.84 -15.77
N THR A 6 -22.04 -21.55 -15.95
CA THR A 6 -20.92 -21.57 -15.01
C THR A 6 -20.20 -20.24 -15.15
N PHE A 7 -20.38 -19.35 -14.17
CA PHE A 7 -19.64 -18.09 -14.10
C PHE A 7 -18.25 -18.38 -13.55
N ASN A 8 -17.29 -18.63 -14.46
CA ASN A 8 -15.89 -18.84 -14.11
C ASN A 8 -15.33 -17.55 -13.51
N LYS A 9 -15.02 -17.62 -12.22
CA LYS A 9 -14.27 -16.63 -11.45
C LYS A 9 -12.78 -16.89 -11.71
N THR A 10 -12.24 -16.22 -12.72
CA THR A 10 -10.79 -16.19 -13.01
C THR A 10 -10.45 -14.70 -13.08
N GLY A 11 -9.86 -14.11 -12.04
CA GLY A 11 -8.43 -14.27 -11.83
C GLY A 11 -7.70 -13.13 -12.53
N GLU A 12 -7.99 -11.89 -12.14
CA GLU A 12 -7.21 -10.72 -12.57
C GLU A 12 -5.96 -10.64 -11.70
N LYS A 13 -4.97 -11.48 -12.04
CA LYS A 13 -3.59 -11.26 -11.62
C LYS A 13 -3.03 -10.16 -12.52
N GLN A 14 -3.44 -8.92 -12.27
CA GLN A 14 -2.75 -7.77 -12.85
C GLN A 14 -1.44 -7.59 -12.08
N GLU A 15 -0.40 -8.25 -12.58
CA GLU A 15 1.00 -7.92 -12.27
C GLU A 15 1.35 -6.58 -12.94
N SER A 16 0.61 -5.54 -12.55
CA SER A 16 1.02 -4.16 -12.75
C SER A 16 2.02 -3.89 -11.63
N ALA A 17 3.13 -3.23 -11.94
CA ALA A 17 4.09 -2.81 -10.92
C ALA A 17 3.35 -1.94 -9.89
N GLU A 18 2.85 -2.55 -8.82
CA GLU A 18 2.23 -1.87 -7.69
C GLU A 18 3.29 -0.93 -7.14
N THR A 19 3.21 0.34 -7.50
CA THR A 19 4.10 1.37 -6.96
C THR A 19 3.72 1.69 -5.52
N VAL A 20 2.52 1.27 -5.12
CA VAL A 20 1.92 1.50 -3.81
C VAL A 20 1.76 0.18 -3.07
N PHE A 21 2.08 0.19 -1.77
CA PHE A 21 2.17 -0.95 -0.89
C PHE A 21 1.38 -0.67 0.39
N ALA A 22 0.50 -1.59 0.78
CA ALA A 22 -0.28 -1.45 2.01
C ALA A 22 0.53 -1.83 3.26
N VAL A 23 0.23 -1.21 4.39
CA VAL A 23 0.70 -1.65 5.72
C VAL A 23 0.37 -3.13 5.95
N GLY A 24 1.28 -3.83 6.62
CA GLY A 24 1.24 -5.28 6.83
C GLY A 24 1.79 -6.10 5.65
N SER A 25 1.98 -5.49 4.47
CA SER A 25 2.60 -6.18 3.33
C SER A 25 4.11 -6.32 3.50
N LEU A 26 4.69 -7.36 2.91
CA LEU A 26 6.13 -7.56 2.89
C LEU A 26 6.83 -6.66 1.87
N VAL A 27 7.94 -6.09 2.30
CA VAL A 27 8.82 -5.25 1.48
C VAL A 27 9.59 -6.16 0.52
N LYS A 28 9.27 -6.05 -0.77
CA LYS A 28 9.91 -6.87 -1.82
C LYS A 28 11.32 -6.41 -2.17
N GLU A 29 11.60 -5.12 -2.00
CA GLU A 29 12.87 -4.49 -2.35
C GLU A 29 13.25 -3.49 -1.26
N ALA A 30 14.51 -3.51 -0.81
CA ALA A 30 14.97 -2.52 0.15
C ALA A 30 15.04 -1.14 -0.53
N GLY A 31 14.70 -0.08 0.21
CA GLY A 31 14.74 1.27 -0.35
C GLY A 31 14.02 2.31 0.50
N GLU A 32 14.03 3.55 0.01
CA GLU A 32 13.23 4.63 0.58
C GLU A 32 11.80 4.54 0.04
N TYR A 33 10.83 4.60 0.94
CA TYR A 33 9.41 4.64 0.65
C TYR A 33 8.80 5.90 1.22
N ILE A 34 7.79 6.45 0.54
CA ILE A 34 7.04 7.62 0.95
C ILE A 34 5.63 7.21 1.37
N CYS A 35 5.21 7.64 2.56
CA CYS A 35 3.85 7.45 3.04
C CYS A 35 2.91 8.34 2.22
N VAL A 36 1.98 7.74 1.48
CA VAL A 36 1.09 8.46 0.55
C VAL A 36 0.23 9.52 1.26
N PRO A 37 -0.38 9.25 2.43
CA PRO A 37 -1.14 10.25 3.18
C PRO A 37 -0.39 11.52 3.58
N CYS A 38 0.87 11.41 4.01
CA CYS A 38 1.59 12.53 4.67
C CYS A 38 2.91 12.92 4.01
N GLY A 39 3.37 12.18 3.01
CA GLY A 39 4.65 12.42 2.34
C GLY A 39 5.89 12.06 3.17
N ARG A 40 5.75 11.43 4.34
CA ARG A 40 6.90 11.03 5.16
C ARG A 40 7.70 9.95 4.46
N LYS A 41 9.00 10.14 4.35
CA LYS A 41 9.94 9.13 3.84
C LYS A 41 10.45 8.23 4.96
N GLN A 42 10.57 6.94 4.68
CA GLN A 42 11.13 5.94 5.57
C GLN A 42 11.85 4.87 4.76
N TYR A 43 13.02 4.46 5.22
CA TYR A 43 13.73 3.34 4.63
C TYR A 43 13.16 2.02 5.16
N PHE A 44 12.89 1.07 4.26
CA PHE A 44 12.48 -0.28 4.60
C PHE A 44 13.46 -1.29 4.02
N GLU A 45 13.76 -2.33 4.81
CA GLU A 45 14.60 -3.44 4.40
C GLU A 45 13.78 -4.51 3.67
N LYS A 46 14.42 -5.23 2.74
CA LYS A 46 13.77 -6.35 2.05
C LYS A 46 13.38 -7.43 3.05
N GLY A 47 12.14 -7.89 2.98
CA GLY A 47 11.58 -8.89 3.89
C GLY A 47 11.01 -8.31 5.18
N ALA A 48 11.19 -7.02 5.46
CA ALA A 48 10.46 -6.33 6.53
C ALA A 48 8.98 -6.18 6.17
N MET A 49 8.15 -5.82 7.14
CA MET A 49 6.75 -5.45 6.91
C MET A 49 6.62 -3.92 6.87
N PHE A 50 5.77 -3.41 5.97
CA PHE A 50 5.36 -2.02 6.01
C PHE A 50 4.54 -1.77 7.27
N THR A 51 4.95 -0.78 8.08
CA THR A 51 4.26 -0.41 9.32
C THR A 51 3.46 0.87 9.12
N SER A 52 2.44 1.09 9.95
CA SER A 52 1.70 2.35 9.99
C SER A 52 2.64 3.54 10.17
N CYS A 53 2.37 4.63 9.46
CA CYS A 53 3.20 5.81 9.54
C CYS A 53 2.92 6.59 10.83
N PHE A 54 3.87 6.55 11.77
CA PHE A 54 3.76 7.30 13.04
C PHE A 54 3.55 8.81 12.85
N SER A 55 4.02 9.41 11.75
CA SER A 55 3.77 10.83 11.49
C SER A 55 2.34 11.14 11.05
N CYS A 56 1.66 10.20 10.39
CA CYS A 56 0.21 10.33 10.17
C CYS A 56 -0.52 10.29 11.50
N MET A 57 -0.19 9.29 12.34
CA MET A 57 -0.84 9.08 13.63
C MET A 57 -0.58 10.22 14.63
N ALA A 58 0.61 10.83 14.60
CA ALA A 58 0.98 11.91 15.52
C ALA A 58 0.43 13.28 15.11
N ASN A 59 -0.06 13.44 13.89
CA ASN A 59 -0.49 14.73 13.37
C ASN A 59 -2.00 14.88 13.51
N LYS A 60 -2.41 15.72 14.47
CA LYS A 60 -3.82 16.06 14.78
C LYS A 60 -4.65 16.48 13.57
N LYS A 61 -4.02 16.96 12.50
CA LYS A 61 -4.70 17.29 11.23
C LYS A 61 -5.34 16.06 10.57
N TYR A 62 -4.78 14.87 10.78
CA TYR A 62 -5.24 13.60 10.19
C TYR A 62 -5.93 12.69 11.22
N GLU A 63 -6.06 13.13 12.47
CA GLU A 63 -6.66 12.36 13.57
C GLU A 63 -8.20 12.27 13.44
N ASP A 64 -8.85 13.31 12.90
CA ASP A 64 -10.30 13.33 12.66
C ASP A 64 -10.70 12.84 11.25
N ASP A 65 -9.72 12.69 10.36
CA ASP A 65 -9.96 12.36 8.96
C ASP A 65 -9.73 10.86 8.71
N ARG A 66 -10.80 10.09 8.90
CA ARG A 66 -10.85 8.64 8.68
C ARG A 66 -10.34 8.23 7.30
N PHE A 67 -10.46 9.10 6.29
CA PHE A 67 -9.95 8.83 4.95
C PHE A 67 -8.43 8.64 4.93
N PHE A 68 -7.68 9.40 5.74
CA PHE A 68 -6.22 9.27 5.80
C PHE A 68 -5.75 8.11 6.68
N GLN A 69 -6.58 7.66 7.61
CA GLN A 69 -6.31 6.52 8.47
C GLN A 69 -6.50 5.20 7.75
N ASP A 70 -7.52 5.08 6.88
CA ASP A 70 -7.80 3.85 6.13
C ASP A 70 -6.89 3.65 4.91
N LEU A 71 -6.14 4.68 4.49
CA LEU A 71 -5.22 4.54 3.36
C LEU A 71 -4.05 3.62 3.72
N GLU A 72 -3.30 3.93 4.79
CA GLU A 72 -2.13 3.13 5.22
C GLU A 72 -1.23 2.65 4.06
N LEU A 73 -0.90 3.57 3.14
CA LEU A 73 -0.15 3.27 1.91
C LEU A 73 1.26 3.85 1.93
N TRP A 74 2.18 3.08 1.35
CA TRP A 74 3.58 3.43 1.09
C TRP A 74 3.87 3.34 -0.40
N GLU A 75 4.67 4.25 -0.95
CA GLU A 75 5.11 4.19 -2.34
C GLU A 75 6.65 4.19 -2.42
N LYS A 76 7.25 3.39 -3.31
CA LYS A 76 8.72 3.34 -3.44
C LYS A 76 9.22 4.62 -4.11
N VAL A 77 10.16 5.31 -3.48
CA VAL A 77 10.83 6.47 -4.08
C VAL A 77 11.79 5.95 -5.16
N LYS A 78 11.46 6.20 -6.42
CA LYS A 78 12.39 5.95 -7.53
C LYS A 78 13.45 7.05 -7.53
N THR A 79 14.68 6.71 -7.18
CA THR A 79 15.83 7.54 -7.55
C THR A 79 15.97 7.47 -9.07
N ALA A 80 15.73 8.61 -9.73
CA ALA A 80 15.96 8.81 -11.16
C ALA A 80 17.46 8.80 -11.49
#